data_AF-A0A9E0TX59-F1
#
_entry.id   AF-A0A9E0TX59-F1
#
_cell.length_a   1.000
_cell.length_b   1.000
_cell.length_c   1.000
_cell.angle_alpha   90.00
_cell.angle_beta   90.00
_cell.angle_gamma   90.00
#
_symmetry.space_group_name_H-M   'P 1'
#
loop_
_entity.id
_entity.type
_entity.pdbx_description
1 polymer ?
#
loop_
_entity_poly.entity_id
_entity_poly.type
_entity_poly.pdbx_seq_one_letter_code
_entity_poly.pdbx_strand_id
1 'polypeptide(L)'
;MTPYESMGWSFTSDDIPLEILTETFFKYVTGAEWGALLTTSKSWSKIAIDTGLWKKIFDREGLPYFDEVKCKKYRGNPGKVPQISWPRAYQYFNRNCKLFPGKKVKETHKLQLFYKKIDGVPMTLNHAGTLAKNPKEGSEGIAACELALDSLNGPLEAHGETELGASFWGFTAVKSLEGIHEKTIEEKEELVKKYPNYRLHRLVERSIVNFDNLVETGKYLDGEMTSTICEETVEYDDGDGDVCDLPTSMCVTYNDEGLYLDNSYDGKNDGVILLREFY
;
A
#
# COMPACT_ATOMS: atom_id res chain seq x y z
N MET A 1 -52.31 10.09 4.09
CA MET A 1 -51.76 9.50 5.31
C MET A 1 -51.48 8.04 5.05
N THR A 2 -50.24 7.60 5.25
CA THR A 2 -49.95 6.16 5.22
C THR A 2 -50.57 5.51 6.47
N PRO A 3 -50.94 4.22 6.44
CA PRO A 3 -51.52 3.53 7.61
C PRO A 3 -50.69 3.60 8.89
N TYR A 4 -49.40 3.94 8.79
CA TYR A 4 -48.48 4.13 9.91
C TYR A 4 -48.62 5.49 10.60
N GLU A 5 -48.98 6.55 9.86
CA GLU A 5 -49.13 7.90 10.42
C GLU A 5 -50.32 8.01 11.38
N SER A 6 -51.34 7.14 11.23
CA SER A 6 -52.51 7.13 12.13
C SER A 6 -52.27 6.45 13.49
N MET A 7 -51.13 5.79 13.69
CA MET A 7 -50.82 5.11 14.95
C MET A 7 -49.97 5.96 15.91
N GLY A 8 -49.32 7.03 15.45
CA GLY A 8 -48.48 7.89 16.31
C GLY A 8 -47.16 7.25 16.75
N TRP A 9 -46.73 6.16 16.11
CA TRP A 9 -45.45 5.51 16.40
C TRP A 9 -44.37 6.17 15.55
N SER A 10 -43.52 7.00 16.16
CA SER A 10 -42.25 7.39 15.55
C SER A 10 -41.21 6.34 15.89
N PHE A 11 -40.87 5.47 14.94
CA PHE A 11 -39.69 4.60 15.06
C PHE A 11 -38.46 5.43 14.70
N THR A 12 -37.58 5.63 15.67
CA THR A 12 -36.27 6.25 15.42
C THR A 12 -35.22 5.14 15.29
N SER A 13 -34.06 5.48 14.71
CA SER A 13 -32.91 4.56 14.69
C SER A 13 -32.44 4.17 16.10
N ASP A 14 -32.76 5.00 17.10
CA ASP A 14 -32.38 4.78 18.49
C ASP A 14 -33.21 3.65 19.13
N ASP A 15 -34.33 3.29 18.51
CA ASP A 15 -35.23 2.23 18.97
C ASP A 15 -34.86 0.84 18.40
N ILE A 16 -33.89 0.77 17.48
CA ILE A 16 -33.44 -0.50 16.88
C ILE A 16 -32.17 -0.97 17.59
N PRO A 17 -32.18 -2.15 18.24
CA PRO A 17 -30.98 -2.74 18.82
C PRO A 17 -29.84 -2.82 17.81
N LEU A 18 -28.62 -2.47 18.25
CA LEU A 18 -27.44 -2.45 17.40
C LEU A 18 -27.17 -3.84 16.79
N GLU A 19 -27.48 -4.91 17.52
CA GLU A 19 -27.40 -6.28 17.05
C GLU A 19 -28.30 -6.52 15.83
N ILE A 20 -29.54 -6.03 15.85
CA ILE A 20 -30.48 -6.18 14.73
C ILE A 20 -30.01 -5.37 13.52
N LEU A 21 -29.52 -4.15 13.74
CA LEU A 21 -28.94 -3.32 12.68
C LEU A 21 -27.73 -4.00 12.02
N THR A 22 -26.85 -4.57 12.83
CA THR A 22 -25.59 -5.15 12.36
C THR A 22 -25.75 -6.55 11.76
N GLU A 23 -26.74 -7.34 12.19
CA GLU A 23 -26.96 -8.70 11.67
C GLU A 23 -27.99 -8.78 10.54
N THR A 24 -28.97 -7.89 10.50
CA THR A 24 -30.08 -7.96 9.54
C THR A 24 -29.98 -6.87 8.50
N PHE A 25 -29.98 -5.60 8.93
CA PHE A 25 -29.98 -4.47 8.01
C PHE A 25 -28.68 -4.42 7.19
N PHE A 26 -27.54 -4.63 7.85
CA PHE A 26 -26.23 -4.62 7.20
C PHE A 26 -26.07 -5.62 6.04
N LYS A 27 -26.79 -6.75 6.05
CA LYS A 27 -26.73 -7.76 4.99
C LYS A 27 -27.22 -7.25 3.63
N TYR A 28 -28.14 -6.27 3.65
CA TYR A 28 -28.83 -5.80 2.45
C TYR A 28 -28.35 -4.44 1.95
N VAL A 29 -27.54 -3.74 2.74
CA VAL A 29 -27.10 -2.36 2.45
C VAL A 29 -25.74 -2.37 1.79
N THR A 30 -25.63 -1.84 0.58
CA THR A 30 -24.35 -1.62 -0.13
C THR A 30 -23.49 -0.60 0.59
N GLY A 31 -22.19 -0.57 0.34
CA GLY A 31 -21.30 0.43 0.93
C GLY A 31 -21.65 1.87 0.51
N ALA A 32 -22.24 2.05 -0.68
CA ALA A 32 -22.74 3.35 -1.13
C ALA A 32 -23.93 3.82 -0.29
N GLU A 33 -24.92 2.95 -0.08
CA GLU A 33 -26.09 3.23 0.77
C GLU A 33 -25.67 3.42 2.23
N TRP A 34 -24.74 2.59 2.73
CA TRP A 34 -24.17 2.74 4.06
C TRP A 34 -23.46 4.09 4.23
N GLY A 35 -22.70 4.51 3.21
CA GLY A 35 -22.08 5.83 3.17
C GLY A 35 -23.10 6.98 3.22
N ALA A 36 -24.27 6.83 2.61
CA ALA A 36 -25.33 7.83 2.67
C ALA A 36 -25.90 8.01 4.09
N LEU A 37 -25.84 6.98 4.94
CA LEU A 37 -26.30 7.06 6.34
C LEU A 37 -25.52 8.08 7.16
N LEU A 38 -24.26 8.38 6.79
CA LEU A 38 -23.43 9.40 7.45
C LEU A 38 -24.07 10.78 7.48
N THR A 39 -24.94 11.09 6.51
CA THR A 39 -25.61 12.39 6.36
C THR A 39 -27.08 12.39 6.76
N THR A 40 -27.63 11.25 7.23
CA THR A 40 -29.07 11.13 7.54
C THR A 40 -29.45 11.69 8.91
N SER A 41 -28.76 11.25 9.97
CA SER A 41 -28.96 11.71 11.34
C SER A 41 -27.69 11.55 12.17
N LYS A 42 -27.61 12.18 13.35
CA LYS A 42 -26.47 12.01 14.27
C LYS A 42 -26.30 10.56 14.73
N SER A 43 -27.41 9.88 15.03
CA SER A 43 -27.43 8.48 15.46
C SER A 43 -26.92 7.55 14.36
N TRP A 44 -27.42 7.71 13.13
CA TRP A 44 -26.94 6.94 11.99
C TRP A 44 -25.48 7.24 11.66
N SER A 45 -25.06 8.51 11.74
CA SER A 45 -23.66 8.89 11.53
C SER A 45 -22.73 8.18 12.53
N LYS A 46 -23.12 8.12 13.82
CA LYS A 46 -22.36 7.41 14.86
C LYS A 46 -22.21 5.91 14.57
N ILE A 47 -23.23 5.27 14.00
CA ILE A 47 -23.19 3.85 13.61
C ILE A 47 -22.39 3.68 12.32
N ALA A 48 -22.59 4.57 11.35
CA ALA A 48 -21.99 4.49 10.02
C ALA A 48 -20.49 4.82 10.01
N ILE A 49 -19.90 5.36 11.08
CA ILE A 49 -18.44 5.49 11.23
C ILE A 49 -17.78 4.23 11.82
N ASP A 50 -18.54 3.21 12.19
CA ASP A 50 -17.97 1.99 12.78
C ASP A 50 -17.03 1.27 11.81
N THR A 51 -15.79 1.10 12.25
CA THR A 51 -14.72 0.49 11.44
C THR A 51 -14.98 -0.98 11.16
N GLY A 52 -15.53 -1.73 12.13
CA GLY A 52 -15.83 -3.15 11.97
C GLY A 52 -16.88 -3.39 10.89
N LEU A 53 -17.90 -2.53 10.84
CA LEU A 53 -18.92 -2.57 9.79
C LEU A 53 -18.34 -2.23 8.42
N TRP A 54 -17.52 -1.19 8.29
CA TRP A 54 -16.89 -0.92 7.00
C TRP A 54 -15.99 -2.05 6.49
N LYS A 55 -15.21 -2.69 7.37
CA LYS A 55 -14.41 -3.86 6.98
C LYS A 55 -15.29 -4.99 6.43
N LYS A 56 -16.43 -5.28 7.07
CA LYS A 56 -17.40 -6.25 6.55
C LYS A 56 -17.98 -5.84 5.18
N ILE A 57 -18.21 -4.55 4.92
CA ILE A 57 -18.62 -4.05 3.60
C ILE A 57 -17.51 -4.32 2.58
N PHE A 58 -16.26 -4.01 2.93
CA PHE A 58 -15.12 -4.23 2.04
C PHE A 58 -14.96 -5.71 1.69
N ASP A 59 -15.02 -6.59 2.69
CA ASP A 59 -14.94 -8.04 2.50
C ASP A 59 -16.07 -8.54 1.59
N ARG A 60 -17.32 -8.15 1.87
CA ARG A 60 -18.50 -8.55 1.09
C ARG A 60 -18.45 -8.07 -0.36
N GLU A 61 -17.95 -6.85 -0.59
CA GLU A 61 -17.86 -6.27 -1.93
C GLU A 61 -16.55 -6.60 -2.65
N GLY A 62 -15.69 -7.44 -2.05
CA GLY A 62 -14.42 -7.85 -2.64
C GLY A 62 -13.45 -6.68 -2.85
N LEU A 63 -13.50 -5.66 -1.99
CA LEU A 63 -12.55 -4.54 -2.04
C LEU A 63 -11.21 -4.99 -1.46
N PRO A 64 -10.10 -4.92 -2.21
CA PRO A 64 -8.82 -5.46 -1.76
C PRO A 64 -8.16 -4.53 -0.73
N TYR A 65 -7.88 -5.03 0.47
CA TYR A 65 -7.12 -4.29 1.48
C TYR A 65 -6.27 -5.20 2.37
N PHE A 66 -5.19 -4.67 2.93
CA PHE A 66 -4.36 -5.32 3.94
C PHE A 66 -4.26 -4.42 5.18
N ASP A 67 -4.86 -4.84 6.30
CA ASP A 67 -4.97 -4.04 7.52
C ASP A 67 -4.14 -4.60 8.68
N GLU A 68 -4.29 -3.97 9.85
CA GLU A 68 -3.63 -4.40 11.08
C GLU A 68 -4.01 -5.82 11.53
N VAL A 69 -5.20 -6.33 11.19
CA VAL A 69 -5.66 -7.67 11.57
C VAL A 69 -4.90 -8.70 10.73
N LYS A 70 -4.82 -8.49 9.42
CA LYS A 70 -4.02 -9.33 8.52
C LYS A 70 -2.53 -9.23 8.86
N CYS A 71 -2.03 -8.03 9.16
CA CYS A 71 -0.66 -7.84 9.62
C CYS A 71 -0.36 -8.64 10.90
N LYS A 72 -1.22 -8.54 11.94
CA LYS A 72 -1.08 -9.33 13.18
C LYS A 72 -1.08 -10.83 12.94
N LYS A 73 -1.94 -11.29 12.03
CA LYS A 73 -2.06 -12.71 11.66
C LYS A 73 -0.78 -13.21 10.98
N TYR A 74 -0.28 -12.48 9.98
CA TYR A 74 0.77 -12.99 9.08
C TYR A 74 2.19 -12.57 9.45
N ARG A 75 2.37 -11.39 10.06
CA ARG A 75 3.68 -10.76 10.33
C ARG A 75 3.97 -10.62 11.81
N GLY A 76 2.98 -10.15 12.57
CA GLY A 76 3.17 -9.77 13.96
C GLY A 76 2.54 -8.43 14.28
N ASN A 77 2.77 -7.93 15.49
CA ASN A 77 2.09 -6.73 15.97
C ASN A 77 2.65 -5.47 15.31
N PRO A 78 1.86 -4.72 14.50
CA PRO A 78 2.31 -3.50 13.85
C PRO A 78 2.51 -2.31 14.79
N GLY A 79 2.26 -2.50 16.09
CA GLY A 79 2.25 -1.42 17.07
C GLY A 79 1.08 -0.46 16.82
N LYS A 80 1.34 0.84 16.94
CA LYS A 80 0.31 1.87 16.68
C LYS A 80 0.18 2.09 15.18
N VAL A 81 -1.03 1.89 14.67
CA VAL A 81 -1.38 2.16 13.27
C VAL A 81 -2.17 3.47 13.16
N PRO A 82 -2.02 4.24 12.07
CA PRO A 82 -2.85 5.41 11.82
C PRO A 82 -4.30 4.99 11.58
N GLN A 83 -5.23 5.82 12.04
CA GLN A 83 -6.64 5.64 11.74
C GLN A 83 -6.90 5.99 10.27
N ILE A 84 -7.83 5.29 9.63
CA ILE A 84 -8.32 5.60 8.30
C ILE A 84 -9.81 5.89 8.33
N SER A 85 -10.24 6.88 7.54
CA SER A 85 -11.66 7.07 7.23
C SER A 85 -12.10 6.03 6.20
N TRP A 86 -12.65 4.91 6.67
CA TRP A 86 -13.21 3.86 5.81
C TRP A 86 -14.26 4.34 4.81
N PRO A 87 -15.21 5.25 5.17
CA PRO A 87 -16.11 5.82 4.17
C PRO A 87 -15.37 6.53 3.03
N ARG A 88 -14.33 7.29 3.37
CA ARG A 88 -13.54 8.03 2.37
C ARG A 88 -12.71 7.07 1.51
N ALA A 89 -12.16 6.01 2.10
CA ALA A 89 -11.48 4.95 1.37
C ALA A 89 -12.43 4.22 0.40
N TYR A 90 -13.66 3.92 0.84
CA TYR A 90 -14.71 3.34 0.00
C TYR A 90 -15.08 4.25 -1.18
N GLN A 91 -15.28 5.54 -0.91
CA GLN A 91 -15.52 6.53 -1.96
C GLN A 91 -14.36 6.56 -2.95
N TYR A 92 -13.11 6.51 -2.47
CA TYR A 92 -11.93 6.48 -3.32
C TYR A 92 -11.90 5.24 -4.23
N PHE A 93 -12.17 4.06 -3.67
CA PHE A 93 -12.24 2.79 -4.41
C PHE A 93 -13.22 2.83 -5.59
N ASN A 94 -14.32 3.58 -5.45
CA ASN A 94 -15.36 3.67 -6.47
C ASN A 94 -15.15 4.79 -7.50
N ARG A 95 -14.09 5.60 -7.37
CA ARG A 95 -13.73 6.61 -8.38
C ARG A 95 -13.09 5.96 -9.61
N ASN A 96 -13.16 6.66 -10.74
CA ASN A 96 -12.38 6.32 -11.92
C ASN A 96 -10.89 6.44 -11.62
N CYS A 97 -10.12 5.45 -12.05
CA CYS A 97 -8.68 5.42 -11.93
C CYS A 97 -8.05 6.33 -12.98
N LYS A 98 -7.15 7.22 -12.55
CA LYS A 98 -6.40 8.10 -13.48
C LYS A 98 -5.27 7.36 -14.20
N LEU A 99 -4.69 6.35 -13.56
CA LEU A 99 -3.61 5.53 -14.12
C LEU A 99 -4.12 4.56 -15.19
N PHE A 100 -5.34 4.04 -15.01
CA PHE A 100 -5.93 3.02 -15.88
C PHE A 100 -7.28 3.54 -16.40
N PRO A 101 -7.30 4.25 -17.54
CA PRO A 101 -8.53 4.80 -18.13
C PRO A 101 -9.61 3.74 -18.31
N GLY A 102 -10.85 4.09 -17.97
CA GLY A 102 -12.00 3.18 -18.06
C GLY A 102 -12.12 2.17 -16.92
N LYS A 103 -11.19 2.17 -15.94
CA LYS A 103 -11.25 1.32 -14.75
C LYS A 103 -11.55 2.12 -13.49
N LYS A 104 -12.17 1.49 -12.49
CA LYS A 104 -12.26 2.02 -11.13
C LYS A 104 -11.00 1.70 -10.33
N VAL A 105 -10.76 2.48 -9.28
CA VAL A 105 -9.63 2.24 -8.36
C VAL A 105 -9.69 0.83 -7.78
N LYS A 106 -10.87 0.33 -7.39
CA LYS A 106 -11.04 -1.03 -6.83
C LYS A 106 -10.65 -2.18 -7.77
N GLU A 107 -10.61 -1.93 -9.08
CA GLU A 107 -10.19 -2.92 -10.07
C GLU A 107 -8.67 -2.93 -10.30
N THR A 108 -7.96 -1.94 -9.77
CA THR A 108 -6.58 -1.64 -10.15
C THR A 108 -5.66 -1.33 -8.97
N HIS A 109 -6.20 -1.13 -7.78
CA HIS A 109 -5.45 -0.80 -6.58
C HIS A 109 -5.91 -1.65 -5.40
N LYS A 110 -4.99 -1.83 -4.44
CA LYS A 110 -5.21 -2.41 -3.12
C LYS A 110 -4.94 -1.35 -2.06
N LEU A 111 -5.76 -1.30 -1.02
CA LEU A 111 -5.51 -0.44 0.14
C LEU A 111 -4.54 -1.16 1.08
N GLN A 112 -3.33 -0.65 1.23
CA GLN A 112 -2.27 -1.27 2.01
C GLN A 112 -1.96 -0.43 3.26
N LEU A 113 -1.88 -1.11 4.41
CA LEU A 113 -1.24 -0.58 5.60
C LEU A 113 0.28 -0.79 5.49
N PHE A 114 1.02 0.30 5.59
CA PHE A 114 2.46 0.29 5.78
C PHE A 114 2.75 0.50 7.27
N TYR A 115 3.62 -0.32 7.83
CA TYR A 115 3.84 -0.41 9.27
C TYR A 115 5.27 0.00 9.62
N LYS A 116 5.42 0.96 10.53
CA LYS A 116 6.74 1.44 11.00
C LYS A 116 7.53 0.35 11.69
N LYS A 117 6.85 -0.54 12.43
CA LYS A 117 7.47 -1.58 13.25
C LYS A 117 6.62 -2.85 13.21
N ILE A 118 7.25 -4.00 13.40
CA ILE A 118 6.59 -5.27 13.71
C ILE A 118 7.21 -5.83 14.99
N ASP A 119 6.38 -6.16 15.97
CA ASP A 119 6.80 -6.70 17.26
C ASP A 119 7.88 -5.83 17.95
N GLY A 120 7.79 -4.51 17.77
CA GLY A 120 8.72 -3.52 18.34
C GLY A 120 9.98 -3.24 17.52
N VAL A 121 10.27 -4.06 16.50
CA VAL A 121 11.43 -3.93 15.62
C VAL A 121 11.09 -3.01 14.44
N PRO A 122 11.93 -2.00 14.12
CA PRO A 122 11.75 -1.14 12.95
C PRO A 122 11.56 -1.91 11.65
N MET A 123 10.72 -1.38 10.77
CA MET A 123 10.49 -1.97 9.46
C MET A 123 11.53 -1.46 8.49
N THR A 124 12.44 -2.36 8.12
CA THR A 124 13.48 -2.18 7.12
C THR A 124 13.33 -3.26 6.03
N LEU A 125 14.11 -3.16 4.96
CA LEU A 125 14.10 -4.19 3.91
C LEU A 125 14.60 -5.55 4.44
N ASN A 126 15.65 -5.56 5.27
CA ASN A 126 16.16 -6.77 5.94
C ASN A 126 15.11 -7.40 6.84
N HIS A 127 14.41 -6.58 7.62
CA HIS A 127 13.35 -7.09 8.49
C HIS A 127 12.17 -7.63 7.68
N ALA A 128 11.75 -6.95 6.61
CA ALA A 128 10.71 -7.45 5.71
C ALA A 128 11.08 -8.82 5.11
N GLY A 129 12.33 -8.99 4.66
CA GLY A 129 12.86 -10.26 4.17
C GLY A 129 12.89 -11.36 5.24
N THR A 130 13.27 -11.02 6.46
CA THR A 130 13.26 -11.96 7.60
C THR A 130 11.84 -12.45 7.93
N LEU A 131 10.87 -11.54 7.95
CA LEU A 131 9.46 -11.86 8.15
C LEU A 131 8.85 -12.65 6.98
N ALA A 132 9.40 -12.50 5.77
CA ALA A 132 9.00 -13.28 4.61
C ALA A 132 9.51 -14.72 4.69
N LYS A 133 10.76 -14.91 5.14
CA LYS A 133 11.37 -16.25 5.38
C LYS A 133 10.73 -17.01 6.53
N ASN A 134 10.26 -16.30 7.55
CA ASN A 134 9.71 -16.90 8.78
C ASN A 134 8.27 -16.42 9.02
N PRO A 135 7.32 -16.71 8.11
CA PRO A 135 5.97 -16.23 8.30
C PRO A 135 5.30 -17.02 9.44
N LYS A 136 4.34 -16.39 10.14
CA LYS A 136 3.68 -17.05 11.28
C LYS A 136 2.89 -18.28 10.84
N GLU A 137 2.78 -19.24 11.75
CA GLU A 137 2.05 -20.51 11.56
C GLU A 137 0.64 -20.26 11.01
N GLY A 138 0.26 -21.00 9.95
CA GLY A 138 -1.00 -20.80 9.22
C GLY A 138 -0.92 -19.92 7.96
N SER A 139 0.29 -19.65 7.46
CA SER A 139 0.53 -18.96 6.18
C SER A 139 1.11 -19.94 5.15
N GLU A 140 0.45 -20.08 3.99
CA GLU A 140 0.80 -21.08 2.97
C GLU A 140 2.00 -20.66 2.07
N GLY A 141 2.49 -19.42 2.22
CA GLY A 141 3.41 -18.79 1.25
C GLY A 141 4.92 -19.01 1.43
N ILE A 142 5.36 -19.89 2.33
CA ILE A 142 6.77 -20.00 2.77
C ILE A 142 7.75 -20.23 1.62
N ALA A 143 7.44 -21.15 0.69
CA ALA A 143 8.39 -21.61 -0.33
C ALA A 143 8.72 -20.57 -1.41
N ALA A 144 7.86 -19.56 -1.62
CA ALA A 144 8.09 -18.54 -2.64
C ALA A 144 9.11 -17.47 -2.19
N CYS A 145 9.27 -17.26 -0.89
CA CYS A 145 10.12 -16.19 -0.33
C CYS A 145 11.62 -16.40 -0.54
N GLU A 146 12.10 -17.64 -0.71
CA GLU A 146 13.53 -17.94 -0.85
C GLU A 146 14.09 -17.44 -2.19
N LEU A 147 13.46 -17.80 -3.32
CA LEU A 147 13.84 -17.36 -4.67
C LEU A 147 13.82 -15.84 -4.83
N ALA A 148 12.90 -15.23 -4.10
CA ALA A 148 12.70 -13.80 -4.06
C ALA A 148 13.91 -13.07 -3.46
N LEU A 149 14.39 -13.51 -2.29
CA LEU A 149 15.40 -12.77 -1.55
C LEU A 149 16.79 -12.80 -2.21
N ASP A 150 17.08 -13.82 -3.02
CA ASP A 150 18.34 -13.89 -3.78
C ASP A 150 18.45 -12.78 -4.82
N SER A 151 17.32 -12.36 -5.40
CA SER A 151 17.29 -11.21 -6.31
C SER A 151 17.54 -9.87 -5.60
N LEU A 152 17.42 -9.84 -4.27
CA LEU A 152 17.51 -8.62 -3.45
C LEU A 152 18.90 -8.37 -2.86
N ASN A 153 19.92 -9.19 -3.13
CA ASN A 153 21.21 -9.13 -2.43
C ASN A 153 21.90 -7.75 -2.47
N GLY A 154 22.16 -7.17 -3.65
CA GLY A 154 22.83 -5.86 -3.73
C GLY A 154 22.08 -4.74 -2.99
N PRO A 155 20.76 -4.66 -3.14
CA PRO A 155 19.96 -3.65 -2.42
C PRO A 155 19.78 -3.90 -0.93
N LEU A 156 19.74 -5.17 -0.50
CA LEU A 156 19.83 -5.51 0.92
C LEU A 156 21.17 -5.05 1.51
N GLU A 157 22.27 -5.16 0.75
CA GLU A 157 23.58 -4.67 1.19
C GLU A 157 23.62 -3.15 1.29
N ALA A 158 23.14 -2.45 0.27
CA ALA A 158 23.21 -0.99 0.25
C ALA A 158 22.23 -0.34 1.24
N HIS A 159 21.07 -0.99 1.48
CA HIS A 159 19.94 -0.32 2.12
C HIS A 159 19.05 -1.19 2.99
N GLY A 160 19.51 -2.40 3.30
CA GLY A 160 18.77 -3.36 4.10
C GLY A 160 18.26 -2.80 5.43
N GLU A 161 18.96 -1.81 5.99
CA GLU A 161 18.66 -1.18 7.28
C GLU A 161 17.90 0.16 7.19
N THR A 162 17.59 0.65 5.98
CA THR A 162 16.82 1.89 5.85
C THR A 162 15.41 1.70 6.42
N GLU A 163 15.08 2.49 7.44
CA GLU A 163 13.76 2.42 8.06
C GLU A 163 12.66 3.06 7.19
N LEU A 164 11.47 2.44 7.19
CA LEU A 164 10.27 3.03 6.61
C LEU A 164 9.93 4.41 7.21
N GLY A 165 10.27 4.63 8.48
CA GLY A 165 10.12 5.90 9.22
C GLY A 165 8.76 6.08 9.91
N ALA A 166 7.64 5.75 9.24
CA ALA A 166 6.29 5.91 9.78
C ALA A 166 5.30 4.84 9.28
N SER A 167 4.25 4.60 10.07
CA SER A 167 3.10 3.81 9.63
C SER A 167 2.13 4.71 8.88
N PHE A 168 1.62 4.28 7.73
CA PHE A 168 0.68 5.05 6.91
C PHE A 168 -0.23 4.12 6.08
N TRP A 169 -1.33 4.68 5.58
CA TRP A 169 -2.19 3.99 4.62
C TRP A 169 -1.91 4.49 3.21
N GLY A 170 -1.91 3.58 2.25
CA GLY A 170 -1.76 3.95 0.84
C GLY A 170 -2.55 3.06 -0.10
N PHE A 171 -2.93 3.63 -1.25
CA PHE A 171 -3.48 2.86 -2.36
C PHE A 171 -2.34 2.47 -3.28
N THR A 172 -2.15 1.17 -3.42
CA THR A 172 -1.08 0.56 -4.17
C THR A 172 -1.63 -0.03 -5.45
N ALA A 173 -1.13 0.40 -6.61
CA ALA A 173 -1.54 -0.17 -7.89
C ALA A 173 -1.14 -1.66 -7.96
N VAL A 174 -2.09 -2.55 -8.24
CA VAL A 174 -1.85 -4.01 -8.34
C VAL A 174 -1.49 -4.45 -9.75
N LYS A 175 -1.36 -3.49 -10.67
CA LYS A 175 -0.93 -3.71 -12.05
C LYS A 175 0.14 -2.71 -12.39
N SER A 176 1.10 -3.15 -13.17
CA SER A 176 2.13 -2.31 -13.75
C SER A 176 1.55 -1.44 -14.87
N LEU A 177 2.10 -0.24 -15.02
CA LEU A 177 1.78 0.61 -16.18
C LEU A 177 2.39 0.00 -17.44
N GLU A 178 1.67 0.07 -18.56
CA GLU A 178 2.16 -0.47 -19.83
C GLU A 178 3.47 0.22 -20.25
N GLY A 179 4.45 -0.58 -20.67
CA GLY A 179 5.77 -0.11 -21.11
C GLY A 179 6.65 0.50 -20.01
N ILE A 180 6.22 0.46 -18.74
CA ILE A 180 7.02 1.02 -17.64
C ILE A 180 8.25 0.18 -17.31
N HIS A 181 8.25 -1.07 -17.73
CA HIS A 181 9.29 -2.07 -17.47
C HIS A 181 10.60 -1.72 -18.17
N GLU A 182 10.52 -1.14 -19.36
CA GLU A 182 11.67 -0.82 -20.22
C GLU A 182 12.28 0.55 -19.90
N LYS A 183 11.73 1.25 -18.90
CA LYS A 183 12.08 2.63 -18.58
C LYS A 183 13.16 2.71 -17.51
N THR A 184 14.04 3.71 -17.65
CA THR A 184 14.96 4.10 -16.58
C THR A 184 14.18 4.65 -15.38
N ILE A 185 14.85 4.84 -14.24
CA ILE A 185 14.18 5.37 -13.05
C ILE A 185 13.71 6.81 -13.30
N GLU A 186 14.55 7.63 -13.93
CA GLU A 186 14.24 9.02 -14.26
C GLU A 186 13.01 9.08 -15.18
N GLU A 187 12.94 8.19 -16.18
CA GLU A 187 11.77 8.07 -17.05
C GLU A 187 10.51 7.61 -16.29
N LYS A 188 10.66 6.69 -15.32
CA LYS A 188 9.57 6.24 -14.45
C LYS A 188 9.07 7.40 -13.57
N GLU A 189 9.97 8.17 -12.98
CA GLU A 189 9.62 9.35 -12.19
C GLU A 189 8.91 10.42 -13.03
N GLU A 190 9.44 10.76 -14.20
CA GLU A 190 8.81 11.70 -15.13
C GLU A 190 7.42 11.24 -15.58
N LEU A 191 7.24 9.93 -15.77
CA LEU A 191 5.92 9.37 -16.06
C LEU A 191 4.97 9.54 -14.88
N VAL A 192 5.42 9.30 -13.65
CA VAL A 192 4.61 9.39 -12.43
C VAL A 192 4.26 10.85 -12.08
N LYS A 193 5.14 11.81 -12.36
CA LYS A 193 4.87 13.26 -12.19
C LYS A 193 3.62 13.73 -12.94
N LYS A 194 3.22 13.05 -14.03
CA LYS A 194 1.97 13.32 -14.77
C LYS A 194 0.71 13.00 -13.98
N TYR A 195 0.82 12.19 -12.93
CA TYR A 195 -0.29 11.74 -12.09
C TYR A 195 -0.15 12.34 -10.69
N PRO A 196 -0.70 13.55 -10.45
CA PRO A 196 -0.58 14.18 -9.15
C PRO A 196 -1.17 13.26 -8.07
N ASN A 197 -0.49 13.19 -6.92
CA ASN A 197 -0.74 12.29 -5.80
C ASN A 197 -0.30 10.83 -5.99
N TYR A 198 0.43 10.50 -7.05
CA TYR A 198 1.12 9.22 -7.16
C TYR A 198 2.63 9.41 -6.99
N ARG A 199 3.28 8.42 -6.38
CA ARG A 199 4.74 8.31 -6.30
C ARG A 199 5.17 6.86 -6.54
N LEU A 200 6.44 6.69 -6.89
CA LEU A 200 7.07 5.38 -6.87
C LEU A 200 7.15 4.87 -5.41
N HIS A 201 7.05 3.56 -5.24
CA HIS A 201 7.31 2.93 -3.96
C HIS A 201 8.79 2.96 -3.61
N ARG A 202 9.10 3.18 -2.33
CA ARG A 202 10.44 2.85 -1.79
C ARG A 202 10.61 1.33 -1.71
N LEU A 203 11.84 0.85 -1.62
CA LEU A 203 12.12 -0.59 -1.61
C LEU A 203 11.45 -1.34 -0.47
N VAL A 204 11.54 -0.80 0.75
CA VAL A 204 10.86 -1.37 1.91
C VAL A 204 9.33 -1.42 1.71
N GLU A 205 8.73 -0.41 1.08
CA GLU A 205 7.29 -0.37 0.81
C GLU A 205 6.88 -1.42 -0.22
N ARG A 206 7.62 -1.50 -1.33
CA ARG A 206 7.39 -2.51 -2.38
C ARG A 206 7.48 -3.93 -1.79
N SER A 207 8.48 -4.16 -0.95
CA SER A 207 8.72 -5.44 -0.31
C SER A 207 7.57 -5.82 0.63
N ILE A 208 7.10 -4.89 1.46
CA ILE A 208 5.90 -5.08 2.29
C ILE A 208 4.73 -5.52 1.42
N VAL A 209 4.41 -4.77 0.36
CA VAL A 209 3.25 -5.05 -0.50
C VAL A 209 3.38 -6.44 -1.15
N ASN A 210 4.54 -6.75 -1.72
CA ASN A 210 4.78 -8.01 -2.41
C ASN A 210 4.68 -9.21 -1.46
N PHE A 211 5.35 -9.13 -0.31
CA PHE A 211 5.30 -10.20 0.67
C PHE A 211 3.89 -10.35 1.24
N ASP A 212 3.20 -9.25 1.55
CA ASP A 212 1.84 -9.27 2.09
C ASP A 212 0.83 -9.86 1.10
N ASN A 213 0.99 -9.56 -0.20
CA ASN A 213 0.18 -10.19 -1.23
C ASN A 213 0.49 -11.68 -1.37
N LEU A 214 1.76 -12.06 -1.27
CA LEU A 214 2.20 -13.44 -1.35
C LEU A 214 1.61 -14.29 -0.22
N VAL A 215 1.66 -13.82 1.03
CA VAL A 215 1.07 -14.57 2.16
C VAL A 215 -0.45 -14.60 2.14
N GLU A 216 -1.10 -13.60 1.52
CA GLU A 216 -2.55 -13.54 1.40
C GLU A 216 -3.10 -14.41 0.25
N THR A 217 -2.39 -14.46 -0.88
CA THR A 217 -2.92 -15.02 -2.13
C THR A 217 -2.10 -16.16 -2.71
N GLY A 218 -0.91 -16.44 -2.16
CA GLY A 218 0.08 -17.35 -2.72
C GLY A 218 0.78 -16.81 -3.98
N LYS A 219 0.60 -15.53 -4.34
CA LYS A 219 1.14 -14.92 -5.56
C LYS A 219 1.79 -13.56 -5.28
N TYR A 220 2.82 -13.22 -6.03
CA TYR A 220 3.30 -11.84 -6.14
C TYR A 220 2.27 -10.97 -6.87
N LEU A 221 2.24 -9.68 -6.57
CA LEU A 221 1.33 -8.76 -7.26
C LEU A 221 1.62 -8.66 -8.76
N ASP A 222 2.90 -8.71 -9.13
CA ASP A 222 3.37 -8.55 -10.52
C ASP A 222 3.74 -9.88 -11.18
N GLY A 223 3.32 -11.02 -10.61
CA GLY A 223 3.59 -12.34 -11.18
C GLY A 223 5.04 -12.84 -11.04
N GLU A 224 6.02 -11.96 -10.89
CA GLU A 224 7.43 -12.27 -10.64
C GLU A 224 7.99 -11.30 -9.57
N MET A 225 8.91 -11.80 -8.73
CA MET A 225 9.63 -10.92 -7.78
C MET A 225 10.94 -10.36 -8.35
N THR A 226 11.31 -10.77 -9.57
CA THR A 226 12.56 -10.42 -10.26
C THR A 226 12.58 -9.00 -10.80
N SER A 227 11.56 -8.19 -10.52
CA SER A 227 11.43 -6.86 -11.07
C SER A 227 12.18 -5.80 -10.24
N THR A 228 13.21 -5.23 -10.85
CA THR A 228 14.33 -4.44 -10.29
C THR A 228 14.10 -3.51 -9.10
N ILE A 229 15.24 -3.29 -8.45
CA ILE A 229 15.45 -2.70 -7.16
C ILE A 229 16.40 -1.52 -7.32
N CYS A 230 16.06 -0.33 -6.80
CA CYS A 230 16.98 0.79 -6.66
C CYS A 230 16.65 1.59 -5.39
N GLU A 231 17.68 1.99 -4.64
CA GLU A 231 17.62 2.89 -3.48
C GLU A 231 18.91 3.73 -3.43
N GLU A 232 18.87 4.83 -2.67
CA GLU A 232 19.84 5.94 -2.60
C GLU A 232 20.46 6.05 -1.19
N THR A 233 21.75 6.39 -1.06
CA THR A 233 22.43 6.72 0.22
C THR A 233 23.06 8.11 0.19
N VAL A 234 23.11 8.75 1.35
CA VAL A 234 23.75 10.05 1.64
C VAL A 234 24.89 9.84 2.64
N GLU A 235 26.07 10.42 2.40
CA GLU A 235 26.99 10.78 3.49
C GLU A 235 27.39 12.26 3.41
N TYR A 236 27.56 12.85 4.58
CA TYR A 236 28.02 14.21 4.84
C TYR A 236 29.53 14.31 4.62
N ASP A 237 30.01 15.43 4.06
CA ASP A 237 31.44 15.75 3.99
C ASP A 237 31.78 16.92 4.94
N ASP A 238 32.70 16.64 5.87
CA ASP A 238 33.41 17.61 6.69
C ASP A 238 34.71 17.95 5.96
N GLY A 239 34.69 19.04 5.18
CA GLY A 239 35.67 19.29 4.10
C GLY A 239 37.13 19.63 4.47
N ASP A 240 37.98 19.58 3.43
CA ASP A 240 39.06 20.55 3.09
C ASP A 240 39.87 20.08 1.85
N GLY A 241 40.11 20.98 0.87
CA GLY A 241 41.40 21.08 0.13
C GLY A 241 41.56 20.71 -1.38
N ASP A 242 41.65 21.76 -2.23
CA ASP A 242 42.50 22.05 -3.42
C ASP A 242 42.80 21.11 -4.65
N VAL A 243 42.37 21.61 -5.84
CA VAL A 243 43.00 21.84 -7.20
C VAL A 243 43.90 20.81 -7.93
N CYS A 244 43.59 20.48 -9.22
CA CYS A 244 44.50 20.45 -10.43
C CYS A 244 43.78 20.18 -11.80
N ASP A 245 44.36 20.71 -12.91
CA ASP A 245 43.90 20.78 -14.33
C ASP A 245 44.14 19.51 -15.23
N LEU A 246 43.36 19.39 -16.34
CA LEU A 246 43.21 18.32 -17.39
C LEU A 246 44.44 18.13 -18.36
N PRO A 247 44.57 17.10 -19.26
CA PRO A 247 43.53 16.22 -19.87
C PRO A 247 43.88 14.73 -20.17
N THR A 248 42.89 14.03 -20.72
CA THR A 248 42.82 12.70 -21.40
C THR A 248 42.37 11.46 -20.60
N SER A 249 41.39 10.79 -21.23
CA SER A 249 40.71 9.53 -20.90
C SER A 249 39.56 9.59 -19.88
N MET A 250 38.39 9.14 -20.37
CA MET A 250 37.20 8.65 -19.66
C MET A 250 37.25 8.67 -18.12
N CYS A 251 36.44 9.52 -17.51
CA CYS A 251 35.89 9.36 -16.16
C CYS A 251 34.54 10.06 -16.08
N VAL A 252 33.56 9.41 -15.45
CA VAL A 252 32.22 9.91 -15.13
C VAL A 252 32.31 10.79 -13.88
N THR A 253 31.66 11.95 -13.91
CA THR A 253 31.48 12.88 -12.77
C THR A 253 30.14 12.62 -12.05
N TYR A 254 30.15 12.64 -10.70
CA TYR A 254 28.98 12.75 -9.81
C TYR A 254 28.89 14.18 -9.23
N ASN A 255 27.69 14.60 -8.80
CA ASN A 255 27.42 15.87 -8.11
C ASN A 255 26.52 15.67 -6.87
N ASP A 256 26.76 16.46 -5.82
CA ASP A 256 26.30 16.32 -4.41
C ASP A 256 24.81 16.65 -4.13
N GLU A 257 23.95 16.56 -5.15
CA GLU A 257 22.50 16.73 -4.99
C GLU A 257 21.82 15.51 -5.57
N GLY A 258 21.91 14.39 -4.85
CA GLY A 258 21.14 13.16 -5.05
C GLY A 258 21.02 12.70 -6.51
N LEU A 259 21.89 11.79 -6.96
CA LEU A 259 21.73 11.17 -8.27
C LEU A 259 22.35 9.77 -8.43
N TYR A 260 21.47 8.85 -8.81
CA TYR A 260 21.49 7.75 -9.81
C TYR A 260 22.77 7.00 -10.23
N LEU A 261 22.59 5.68 -10.42
CA LEU A 261 23.51 4.80 -11.15
C LEU A 261 22.78 4.00 -12.25
N ASP A 262 23.31 4.18 -13.46
CA ASP A 262 23.13 3.35 -14.65
C ASP A 262 23.94 2.05 -14.50
N ASN A 263 23.33 0.91 -14.80
CA ASN A 263 24.06 -0.30 -15.18
C ASN A 263 23.18 -1.18 -16.07
N SER A 264 23.53 -1.15 -17.36
CA SER A 264 23.15 -2.12 -18.35
C SER A 264 23.47 -3.55 -17.89
N TYR A 265 22.45 -4.29 -17.47
CA TYR A 265 22.47 -5.75 -17.50
C TYR A 265 21.13 -6.30 -18.02
N ASP A 266 21.25 -7.40 -18.72
CA ASP A 266 20.50 -7.92 -19.86
C ASP A 266 19.04 -8.38 -19.67
N GLY A 267 18.18 -7.51 -19.15
CA GLY A 267 16.83 -7.40 -19.68
C GLY A 267 15.75 -8.43 -19.28
N LYS A 268 14.54 -7.86 -19.30
CA LYS A 268 13.19 -8.45 -19.36
C LYS A 268 12.61 -8.95 -18.03
N ASN A 269 11.99 -8.03 -17.29
CA ASN A 269 10.54 -8.00 -16.94
C ASN A 269 10.31 -7.22 -15.63
N ASP A 270 10.00 -5.91 -15.70
CA ASP A 270 10.02 -5.05 -14.48
C ASP A 270 8.77 -4.21 -14.12
N GLY A 271 7.86 -4.69 -13.26
CA GLY A 271 6.69 -3.90 -12.87
C GLY A 271 7.00 -2.70 -12.00
N VAL A 272 6.21 -1.63 -12.20
CA VAL A 272 6.21 -0.47 -11.31
C VAL A 272 4.88 -0.40 -10.59
N ILE A 273 4.98 -0.46 -9.28
CA ILE A 273 3.86 -0.30 -8.37
C ILE A 273 3.83 1.18 -7.94
N LEU A 274 2.68 1.83 -8.11
CA LEU A 274 2.48 3.22 -7.72
C LEU A 274 1.73 3.33 -6.41
N LEU A 275 2.21 4.24 -5.56
CA LEU A 275 1.63 4.54 -4.26
C LEU A 275 0.94 5.90 -4.28
N ARG A 276 -0.27 5.94 -3.75
CA ARG A 276 -0.90 7.18 -3.31
C ARG A 276 -1.10 7.16 -1.81
N GLU A 277 -0.47 8.11 -1.11
CA GLU A 277 -0.68 8.29 0.32
C GLU A 277 -2.08 8.82 0.63
N PHE A 278 -2.65 8.32 1.72
CA PHE A 278 -3.96 8.70 2.20
C PHE A 278 -3.81 9.47 3.52
N TYR A 279 -3.96 10.79 3.44
CA TYR A 279 -4.04 11.69 4.59
C TYR A 279 -5.48 11.93 5.02
#